data_AF-A0A372IEJ8-F1
#
_entry.id   AF-A0A372IEJ8-F1
#
_cell.length_a   1.000
_cell.length_b   1.000
_cell.length_c   1.000
_cell.angle_alpha   90.00
_cell.angle_beta   90.00
_cell.angle_gamma   90.00
#
_symmetry.space_group_name_H-M   'P 1'
#
loop_
_entity.id
_entity.type
_entity.pdbx_description
1 polymer ?
#
loop_
_entity_poly.entity_id
_entity_poly.type
_entity_poly.pdbx_seq_one_letter_code
_entity_poly.pdbx_strand_id
1 'polypeptide(L)'
;MSTGTGGLTMIAWSQTLIEGGPAEHNNELAEGMTWRWQGRALPLEGDGAALLLGVSQDHAELRARAARVVRKLLHHPAPTPGQDAAADADPLFAGAFVVADGPRFYTVVPVTARDGHLPILLFPDAMPPANRDLAIIRVNQPRPMAAADDTSVICFTPGTRLRTESGDVAIEDLGPGDRILTRDDGPQTLVWTGQRRMSGARLFAMPGQRPIRMRAGALGIDRPDADLVVSPDHRVVVKGAVARDLWGEAEVLVSARDLVGDRRVTVDHSLRETWYVHLMLDRHQVIWANGLEVETFHPGYMGLDHLDPGQRHSLLSHFPDLADDPFNYGAPARRMLDRAEAAILMHGLGNTGLGH
;
A
#
# COMPACT_ATOMS: atom_id res chain seq x y z
N MET A 1 14.86 -31.58 25.34
CA MET A 1 13.68 -32.32 24.87
C MET A 1 12.66 -31.30 24.36
N SER A 2 12.29 -31.44 23.09
CA SER A 2 11.25 -30.74 22.31
C SER A 2 11.10 -29.21 22.43
N THR A 3 11.76 -28.46 21.54
CA THR A 3 11.35 -27.12 21.12
C THR A 3 10.33 -27.27 19.98
N GLY A 4 9.04 -27.28 20.31
CA GLY A 4 7.97 -27.37 19.31
C GLY A 4 7.81 -26.04 18.56
N THR A 5 8.24 -26.00 17.31
CA THR A 5 7.82 -25.01 16.32
C THR A 5 6.32 -25.16 16.08
N GLY A 6 5.50 -24.25 16.61
CA GLY A 6 4.08 -24.19 16.30
C GLY A 6 3.89 -23.78 14.84
N GLY A 7 3.50 -24.73 13.99
CA GLY A 7 3.16 -24.48 12.59
C GLY A 7 1.84 -23.70 12.49
N LEU A 8 1.79 -22.74 11.56
CA LEU A 8 0.54 -22.06 11.18
C LEU A 8 -0.48 -23.13 10.77
N THR A 9 -1.69 -23.03 11.30
CA THR A 9 -2.77 -23.97 11.02
C THR A 9 -3.92 -23.22 10.35
N MET A 10 -4.62 -23.92 9.45
CA MET A 10 -5.58 -23.29 8.55
C MET A 10 -6.86 -24.13 8.42
N ILE A 11 -8.02 -23.46 8.32
CA ILE A 11 -9.31 -24.08 7.97
C ILE A 11 -10.04 -23.23 6.92
N ALA A 12 -10.89 -23.84 6.10
CA ALA A 12 -11.76 -23.09 5.20
C ALA A 12 -12.93 -22.44 5.97
N TRP A 13 -13.41 -21.28 5.54
CA TRP A 13 -14.59 -20.63 6.14
C TRP A 13 -15.82 -21.54 6.17
N SER A 14 -16.02 -22.35 5.14
CA SER A 14 -17.10 -23.35 5.05
C SER A 14 -17.05 -24.45 6.11
N GLN A 15 -15.94 -24.57 6.85
CA GLN A 15 -15.80 -25.48 7.98
C GLN A 15 -16.33 -24.89 9.30
N THR A 16 -16.89 -23.69 9.27
CA THR A 16 -17.35 -22.98 10.46
C THR A 16 -18.87 -22.92 10.55
N LEU A 17 -19.36 -22.84 11.78
CA LEU A 17 -20.76 -22.60 12.12
C LEU A 17 -20.83 -21.33 12.96
N ILE A 18 -21.81 -20.48 12.64
CA ILE A 18 -22.11 -19.23 13.34
C ILE A 18 -23.53 -19.36 13.86
N GLU A 19 -23.74 -19.14 15.16
CA GLU A 19 -25.04 -19.30 15.82
C GLU A 19 -25.70 -20.67 15.56
N GLY A 20 -24.89 -21.71 15.38
CA GLY A 20 -25.36 -23.08 15.14
C GLY A 20 -25.73 -23.41 13.68
N GLY A 21 -25.70 -22.44 12.76
CA GLY A 21 -25.86 -22.64 11.31
C GLY A 21 -24.53 -22.63 10.56
N PRO A 22 -24.44 -23.20 9.33
CA PRO A 22 -23.21 -23.14 8.52
C PRO A 22 -22.88 -21.70 8.11
N ALA A 23 -21.60 -21.35 8.08
CA ALA A 23 -21.15 -20.02 7.68
C ALA A 23 -21.24 -19.82 6.15
N GLU A 24 -21.89 -18.74 5.72
CA GLU A 24 -22.06 -18.32 4.33
C GLU A 24 -21.16 -17.10 3.99
N HIS A 25 -21.18 -16.68 2.73
CA HIS A 25 -20.28 -15.65 2.18
C HIS A 25 -20.50 -14.24 2.78
N ASN A 26 -21.70 -13.96 3.30
CA ASN A 26 -22.12 -12.64 3.79
C ASN A 26 -22.44 -12.63 5.30
N ASN A 27 -21.94 -13.59 6.08
CA ASN A 27 -22.18 -13.57 7.52
C ASN A 27 -21.50 -12.37 8.19
N GLU A 28 -22.28 -11.40 8.63
CA GLU A 28 -21.83 -10.34 9.54
C GLU A 28 -21.55 -10.95 10.92
N LEU A 29 -20.29 -10.88 11.36
CA LEU A 29 -19.91 -11.29 12.70
C LEU A 29 -20.17 -10.16 13.70
N ALA A 30 -20.71 -10.52 14.87
CA ALA A 30 -20.88 -9.60 15.99
C ALA A 30 -20.34 -10.20 17.29
N GLU A 31 -19.94 -9.34 18.20
CA GLU A 31 -19.58 -9.74 19.57
C GLU A 31 -20.78 -10.37 20.28
N GLY A 32 -20.53 -11.43 21.04
CA GLY A 32 -21.55 -12.23 21.71
C GLY A 32 -22.10 -13.37 20.87
N MET A 33 -21.82 -13.43 19.56
CA MET A 33 -22.18 -14.59 18.73
C MET A 33 -21.34 -15.82 19.09
N THR A 34 -21.91 -16.99 18.84
CA THR A 34 -21.32 -18.31 19.00
C THR A 34 -20.69 -18.71 17.68
N TRP A 35 -19.40 -19.07 17.74
CA TRP A 35 -18.63 -19.56 16.62
C TRP A 35 -18.07 -20.94 16.94
N ARG A 36 -18.18 -21.86 15.99
CA ARG A 36 -17.67 -23.23 16.08
C ARG A 36 -17.00 -23.59 14.76
N TRP A 37 -15.97 -24.43 14.80
CA TRP A 37 -15.43 -25.04 13.57
C TRP A 37 -15.43 -26.56 13.67
N GLN A 38 -15.48 -27.22 12.51
CA GLN A 38 -15.53 -28.67 12.38
C GLN A 38 -14.65 -29.15 11.23
N GLY A 39 -14.40 -30.47 11.17
CA GLY A 39 -13.59 -31.07 10.12
C GLY A 39 -12.09 -31.03 10.42
N ARG A 40 -11.27 -31.07 9.36
CA ARG A 40 -9.82 -31.23 9.49
C ARG A 40 -9.12 -29.89 9.30
N ALA A 41 -8.26 -29.53 10.25
CA ALA A 41 -7.33 -28.43 10.10
C ALA A 41 -6.12 -28.87 9.29
N LEU A 42 -5.64 -28.00 8.39
CA LEU A 42 -4.48 -28.26 7.55
C LEU A 42 -3.26 -27.57 8.17
N PRO A 43 -2.21 -28.32 8.56
CA PRO A 43 -0.95 -27.72 8.96
C PRO A 43 -0.27 -27.13 7.72
N LEU A 44 0.25 -25.92 7.85
CA LEU A 44 0.95 -25.22 6.79
C LEU A 44 2.43 -25.61 6.84
N GLU A 45 2.78 -26.77 6.27
CA GLU A 45 4.16 -27.27 6.18
C GLU A 45 4.61 -27.48 4.72
N GLY A 46 5.86 -27.07 4.42
CA GLY A 46 6.54 -27.36 3.16
C GLY A 46 6.03 -26.63 1.90
N ASP A 47 6.46 -27.13 0.73
CA ASP A 47 6.33 -26.52 -0.62
C ASP A 47 4.88 -26.26 -1.10
N GLY A 48 3.87 -26.73 -0.38
CA GLY A 48 2.47 -26.34 -0.61
C GLY A 48 2.20 -24.86 -0.30
N ALA A 49 2.97 -24.26 0.61
CA ALA A 49 2.97 -22.83 0.87
C ALA A 49 3.62 -22.03 -0.27
N ALA A 50 4.60 -22.63 -0.98
CA ALA A 50 5.35 -21.98 -2.04
C ALA A 50 4.55 -21.81 -3.34
N LEU A 51 3.52 -22.64 -3.57
CA LEU A 51 2.66 -22.55 -4.77
C LEU A 51 1.57 -21.47 -4.65
N LEU A 52 1.28 -20.99 -3.43
CA LEU A 52 0.42 -19.81 -3.19
C LEU A 52 1.21 -18.55 -2.81
N LEU A 53 2.50 -18.68 -2.46
CA LEU A 53 3.36 -17.59 -2.01
C LEU A 53 4.72 -17.69 -2.72
N GLY A 54 4.82 -17.11 -3.90
CA GLY A 54 6.06 -17.03 -4.68
C GLY A 54 7.04 -16.00 -4.13
N VAL A 55 7.50 -16.10 -2.87
CA VAL A 55 8.53 -15.20 -2.30
C VAL A 55 9.28 -15.91 -1.13
N SER A 56 10.16 -16.88 -1.37
CA SER A 56 10.59 -17.79 -0.28
C SER A 56 11.84 -17.39 0.55
N GLN A 57 12.61 -16.35 0.20
CA GLN A 57 13.81 -16.00 1.01
C GLN A 57 13.56 -14.97 2.13
N ASP A 58 12.57 -14.08 2.00
CA ASP A 58 12.34 -12.99 2.98
C ASP A 58 11.62 -13.45 4.27
N HIS A 59 10.96 -14.62 4.24
CA HIS A 59 10.05 -15.04 5.31
C HIS A 59 10.74 -15.73 6.49
N ALA A 60 11.98 -16.22 6.35
CA ALA A 60 12.73 -16.77 7.49
C ALA A 60 13.14 -15.65 8.47
N GLU A 61 13.55 -14.49 7.95
CA GLU A 61 13.81 -13.29 8.75
C GLU A 61 12.52 -12.65 9.28
N LEU A 62 11.43 -12.70 8.50
CA LEU A 62 10.11 -12.19 8.89
C LEU A 62 9.51 -12.98 10.07
N ARG A 63 9.61 -14.32 10.04
CA ARG A 63 9.20 -15.21 11.14
C ARG A 63 10.01 -14.97 12.42
N ALA A 64 11.32 -14.77 12.29
CA ALA A 64 12.19 -14.47 13.42
C ALA A 64 11.92 -13.09 14.06
N ARG A 65 11.43 -12.11 13.28
CA ARG A 65 11.01 -10.79 13.76
C ARG A 65 9.61 -10.80 14.37
N ALA A 66 8.64 -11.45 13.74
CA ALA A 66 7.27 -11.56 14.24
C ALA A 66 7.23 -12.28 15.61
N ALA A 67 7.94 -13.39 15.76
CA ALA A 67 8.06 -14.11 17.03
C ALA A 67 8.68 -13.24 18.15
N ARG A 68 9.57 -12.31 17.81
CA ARG A 68 10.23 -11.41 18.77
C ARG A 68 9.32 -10.26 19.24
N VAL A 69 8.38 -9.83 18.38
CA VAL A 69 7.40 -8.78 18.67
C VAL A 69 6.22 -9.32 19.47
N VAL A 70 5.73 -10.52 19.13
CA VAL A 70 4.69 -11.25 19.90
C VAL A 70 5.18 -11.57 21.31
N ARG A 71 6.45 -12.00 21.47
CA ARG A 71 7.07 -12.23 22.79
C ARG A 71 7.26 -10.95 23.62
N LYS A 72 7.22 -9.78 22.98
CA LYS A 72 7.31 -8.45 23.62
C LYS A 72 5.92 -7.93 24.04
N LEU A 73 4.85 -8.35 23.34
CA LEU A 73 3.45 -8.03 23.64
C LEU A 73 2.87 -8.91 24.76
N LEU A 74 3.33 -10.15 24.92
CA LEU A 74 2.87 -11.10 25.95
C LEU A 74 3.38 -10.82 27.39
N HIS A 75 4.17 -9.75 27.62
CA HIS A 75 4.79 -9.45 28.93
C HIS A 75 4.45 -8.07 29.51
N HIS A 76 3.42 -7.37 29.02
CA HIS A 76 2.86 -6.19 29.70
C HIS A 76 1.37 -6.39 30.00
N PRO A 77 0.86 -5.82 31.12
CA PRO A 77 -0.56 -5.89 31.45
C PRO A 77 -1.39 -5.08 30.43
N ALA A 78 -2.69 -5.36 30.40
CA ALA A 78 -3.66 -4.96 29.38
C ALA A 78 -3.44 -3.54 28.81
N PRO A 79 -3.46 -3.37 27.46
CA PRO A 79 -3.23 -2.08 26.83
C PRO A 79 -4.33 -1.08 27.18
N THR A 80 -3.95 0.19 27.29
CA THR A 80 -4.91 1.30 27.42
C THR A 80 -5.60 1.61 26.08
N PRO A 81 -6.78 2.26 26.08
CA PRO A 81 -7.64 2.45 24.88
C PRO A 81 -6.96 3.10 23.65
N GLY A 82 -5.87 3.85 23.83
CA GLY A 82 -5.09 4.42 22.73
C GLY A 82 -4.20 3.41 21.98
N GLN A 83 -4.00 2.22 22.53
CA GLN A 83 -3.21 1.14 21.92
C GLN A 83 -4.08 0.15 21.13
N ASP A 84 -5.39 0.09 21.38
CA ASP A 84 -6.36 -0.73 20.62
C ASP A 84 -6.57 -0.18 19.20
N ALA A 85 -6.62 1.15 19.03
CA ALA A 85 -6.78 1.79 17.72
C ALA A 85 -5.61 1.55 16.74
N ALA A 86 -4.42 1.20 17.25
CA ALA A 86 -3.25 0.88 16.43
C ALA A 86 -3.20 -0.60 16.00
N ALA A 87 -3.94 -1.48 16.68
CA ALA A 87 -4.09 -2.89 16.32
C ALA A 87 -5.28 -3.10 15.37
N ASP A 88 -6.35 -2.31 15.50
CA ASP A 88 -7.51 -2.32 14.60
C ASP A 88 -7.20 -1.77 13.19
N ALA A 89 -6.09 -1.04 13.03
CA ALA A 89 -5.69 -0.38 11.79
C ALA A 89 -4.75 -1.21 10.89
N ASP A 90 -4.49 -2.48 11.22
CA ASP A 90 -3.61 -3.35 10.44
C ASP A 90 -4.41 -4.10 9.34
N PRO A 91 -4.14 -3.88 8.04
CA PRO A 91 -4.79 -4.57 6.93
C PRO A 91 -4.67 -6.10 6.96
N LEU A 92 -3.65 -6.64 7.65
CA LEU A 92 -3.52 -8.09 7.89
C LEU A 92 -4.64 -8.63 8.78
N PHE A 93 -5.34 -7.77 9.52
CA PHE A 93 -6.40 -8.10 10.47
C PHE A 93 -7.75 -7.50 10.07
N ALA A 94 -7.90 -7.04 8.83
CA ALA A 94 -9.19 -6.61 8.30
C ALA A 94 -10.17 -7.79 8.32
N GLY A 95 -11.23 -7.70 9.13
CA GLY A 95 -12.14 -8.83 9.38
C GLY A 95 -11.62 -9.88 10.36
N ALA A 96 -10.47 -9.67 11.02
CA ALA A 96 -10.02 -10.55 12.09
C ALA A 96 -10.94 -10.46 13.30
N PHE A 97 -11.12 -11.57 13.99
CA PHE A 97 -11.95 -11.65 15.17
C PHE A 97 -11.33 -12.58 16.20
N VAL A 98 -11.69 -12.38 17.46
CA VAL A 98 -11.19 -13.16 18.58
C VAL A 98 -12.31 -14.01 19.14
N VAL A 99 -12.05 -15.31 19.25
CA VAL A 99 -12.95 -16.28 19.86
C VAL A 99 -12.39 -16.77 21.18
N ALA A 100 -13.27 -17.05 22.15
CA ALA A 100 -12.87 -17.49 23.49
C ALA A 100 -13.62 -18.74 23.96
N ASP A 101 -12.93 -19.63 24.69
CA ASP A 101 -13.52 -20.81 25.36
C ASP A 101 -13.70 -20.63 26.88
N GLY A 102 -13.69 -19.37 27.33
CA GLY A 102 -13.62 -18.98 28.73
C GLY A 102 -12.27 -18.34 29.03
N PRO A 103 -11.30 -19.06 29.62
CA PRO A 103 -9.99 -18.48 29.97
C PRO A 103 -9.00 -18.40 28.80
N ARG A 104 -9.32 -19.01 27.64
CA ARG A 104 -8.43 -19.04 26.46
C ARG A 104 -9.01 -18.23 25.32
N PHE A 105 -8.14 -17.51 24.64
CA PHE A 105 -8.45 -16.65 23.51
C PHE A 105 -7.71 -17.15 22.26
N TYR A 106 -8.38 -17.10 21.11
CA TYR A 106 -7.84 -17.52 19.84
C TYR A 106 -8.09 -16.42 18.79
N THR A 107 -7.02 -15.95 18.17
CA THR A 107 -7.07 -14.98 17.08
C THR A 107 -7.40 -15.70 15.77
N VAL A 108 -8.40 -15.20 15.04
CA VAL A 108 -8.82 -15.74 13.75
C VAL A 108 -8.62 -14.67 12.68
N VAL A 109 -7.84 -14.99 11.64
CA VAL A 109 -7.51 -14.06 10.56
C VAL A 109 -8.04 -14.59 9.23
N PRO A 110 -9.06 -13.96 8.62
CA PRO A 110 -9.51 -14.30 7.28
C PRO A 110 -8.52 -13.82 6.21
N VAL A 111 -8.21 -14.68 5.25
CA VAL A 111 -7.39 -14.34 4.08
C VAL A 111 -8.17 -14.66 2.81
N THR A 112 -8.37 -13.63 1.98
CA THR A 112 -9.06 -13.74 0.69
C THR A 112 -8.04 -13.74 -0.44
N ALA A 113 -8.07 -14.75 -1.31
CA ALA A 113 -7.10 -14.88 -2.40
C ALA A 113 -7.49 -14.08 -3.67
N ARG A 114 -8.81 -13.90 -3.93
CA ARG A 114 -9.42 -13.15 -5.05
C ARG A 114 -10.91 -12.87 -4.77
N ASP A 115 -11.49 -11.90 -5.47
CA ASP A 115 -12.92 -11.58 -5.40
C ASP A 115 -13.82 -12.80 -5.69
N GLY A 116 -14.80 -13.05 -4.81
CA GLY A 116 -15.83 -14.09 -4.97
C GLY A 116 -15.51 -15.48 -4.38
N HIS A 117 -14.34 -15.68 -3.76
CA HIS A 117 -14.01 -16.94 -3.07
C HIS A 117 -14.19 -16.84 -1.56
N LEU A 118 -14.71 -17.91 -0.93
CA LEU A 118 -14.82 -17.98 0.53
C LEU A 118 -13.43 -17.87 1.18
N PRO A 119 -13.28 -17.06 2.24
CA PRO A 119 -11.98 -16.81 2.83
C PRO A 119 -11.42 -18.07 3.48
N ILE A 120 -10.10 -18.07 3.67
CA ILE A 120 -9.42 -19.09 4.44
C ILE A 120 -9.04 -18.50 5.80
N LEU A 121 -9.22 -19.26 6.88
CA LEU A 121 -8.96 -18.81 8.24
C LEU A 121 -7.60 -19.29 8.73
N LEU A 122 -6.77 -18.35 9.17
CA LEU A 122 -5.47 -18.59 9.78
C LEU A 122 -5.51 -18.41 11.28
N PHE A 123 -4.77 -19.26 11.99
CA PHE A 123 -4.59 -19.21 13.45
C PHE A 123 -3.11 -19.02 13.77
N PRO A 124 -2.67 -17.77 14.04
CA PRO A 124 -1.25 -17.45 14.23
C PRO A 124 -0.71 -17.92 15.59
N ASP A 125 -1.56 -18.00 16.61
CA ASP A 125 -1.16 -18.29 17.99
C ASP A 125 -1.40 -19.76 18.35
N ALA A 126 -2.66 -20.21 18.26
CA ALA A 126 -3.07 -21.56 18.59
C ALA A 126 -4.38 -21.90 17.87
N MET A 127 -4.52 -23.17 17.49
CA MET A 127 -5.77 -23.67 16.93
C MET A 127 -6.82 -23.81 18.06
N PRO A 128 -8.04 -23.23 17.91
CA PRO A 128 -9.13 -23.48 18.83
C PRO A 128 -9.57 -24.96 18.79
N PRO A 129 -10.13 -25.52 19.88
CA PRO A 129 -10.64 -26.89 19.89
C PRO A 129 -11.78 -27.07 18.88
N ALA A 130 -11.72 -28.15 18.09
CA ALA A 130 -12.78 -28.49 17.13
C ALA A 130 -14.10 -28.86 17.83
N ASN A 131 -15.21 -28.62 17.14
CA ASN A 131 -16.57 -29.00 17.57
C ASN A 131 -17.00 -28.41 18.93
N ARG A 132 -16.43 -27.27 19.31
CA ARG A 132 -16.77 -26.57 20.56
C ARG A 132 -17.29 -25.17 20.25
N ASP A 133 -18.31 -24.78 21.00
CA ASP A 133 -18.83 -23.41 20.94
C ASP A 133 -17.85 -22.46 21.63
N LEU A 134 -17.48 -21.43 20.89
CA LEU A 134 -16.63 -20.35 21.33
C LEU A 134 -17.41 -19.05 21.20
N ALA A 135 -17.28 -18.16 22.18
CA ALA A 135 -17.87 -16.84 22.09
C ALA A 135 -16.97 -15.94 21.24
N ILE A 136 -17.54 -15.25 20.26
CA ILE A 136 -16.89 -14.13 19.61
C ILE A 136 -16.86 -12.99 20.63
N ILE A 137 -15.68 -12.66 21.13
CA ILE A 137 -15.50 -11.63 22.17
C ILE A 137 -15.04 -10.30 21.61
N ARG A 138 -14.57 -10.29 20.35
CA ARG A 138 -14.17 -9.10 19.63
C ARG A 138 -14.27 -9.36 18.13
N VAL A 139 -14.86 -8.43 17.39
CA VAL A 139 -14.87 -8.45 15.92
C VAL A 139 -14.22 -7.17 15.45
N ASN A 140 -13.11 -7.26 14.71
CA ASN A 140 -12.64 -6.12 13.94
C ASN A 140 -13.49 -6.06 12.68
N GLN A 141 -14.66 -5.40 12.76
CA GLN A 141 -15.49 -5.25 11.58
C GLN A 141 -14.70 -4.40 10.58
N PRO A 142 -14.49 -4.89 9.34
CA PRO A 142 -14.12 -3.96 8.30
C PRO A 142 -15.29 -2.99 8.20
N ARG A 143 -15.07 -1.74 8.60
CA ARG A 143 -15.99 -0.65 8.33
C ARG A 143 -16.44 -0.83 6.87
N PRO A 144 -17.75 -0.80 6.54
CA PRO A 144 -18.19 -1.03 5.17
C PRO A 144 -17.41 -0.07 4.29
N MET A 145 -16.46 -0.64 3.57
CA MET A 145 -15.78 0.02 2.48
C MET A 145 -16.90 0.29 1.49
N ALA A 146 -17.42 1.51 1.48
CA ALA A 146 -17.58 2.15 0.18
C ALA A 146 -16.28 1.83 -0.54
N ALA A 147 -16.37 1.01 -1.60
CA ALA A 147 -15.27 0.34 -2.30
C ALA A 147 -13.95 1.01 -1.94
N ALA A 148 -13.04 0.33 -1.23
CA ALA A 148 -11.76 0.94 -0.91
C ALA A 148 -11.16 1.40 -2.23
N ASP A 149 -11.26 2.70 -2.48
CA ASP A 149 -10.30 3.37 -3.29
C ASP A 149 -8.98 3.04 -2.60
N ASP A 150 -8.20 2.20 -3.26
CA ASP A 150 -6.76 2.03 -3.06
C ASP A 150 -6.09 3.39 -3.40
N THR A 151 -6.60 4.51 -2.85
CA THR A 151 -6.10 5.86 -3.05
C THR A 151 -4.82 5.96 -2.25
N SER A 152 -3.79 5.52 -2.92
CA SER A 152 -2.42 5.86 -2.73
C SER A 152 -2.20 7.37 -2.74
N VAL A 153 -1.23 7.81 -1.96
CA VAL A 153 -0.75 9.19 -2.03
C VAL A 153 0.48 9.21 -2.95
N ILE A 154 0.54 10.09 -3.95
CA ILE A 154 1.74 10.27 -4.80
C ILE A 154 2.72 11.14 -4.03
N CYS A 155 3.91 10.61 -3.79
CA CYS A 155 4.87 11.22 -2.91
C CYS A 155 6.28 11.00 -3.44
N PHE A 156 7.14 11.96 -3.20
CA PHE A 156 8.58 11.80 -3.25
C PHE A 156 9.10 11.28 -1.92
N THR A 157 10.36 10.85 -1.90
CA THR A 157 11.10 10.56 -0.65
C THR A 157 12.31 11.48 -0.52
N PRO A 158 12.82 11.72 0.71
CA PRO A 158 14.01 12.54 0.93
C PRO A 158 15.21 12.11 0.07
N GLY A 159 16.02 13.08 -0.36
CA GLY A 159 17.12 12.88 -1.29
C GLY A 159 16.71 12.85 -2.77
N THR A 160 15.41 13.01 -3.07
CA THR A 160 14.95 13.31 -4.43
C THR A 160 15.41 14.71 -4.81
N ARG A 161 16.10 14.85 -5.94
CA ARG A 161 16.58 16.12 -6.47
C ARG A 161 15.63 16.61 -7.55
N LEU A 162 15.05 17.78 -7.35
CA LEU A 162 14.13 18.42 -8.28
C LEU A 162 14.86 19.51 -9.06
N ARG A 163 14.59 19.57 -10.36
CA ARG A 163 15.22 20.55 -11.25
C ARG A 163 14.69 21.95 -11.01
N THR A 164 15.59 22.90 -10.74
CA THR A 164 15.30 24.33 -10.61
C THR A 164 16.14 25.14 -11.60
N GLU A 165 15.87 26.43 -11.71
CA GLU A 165 16.66 27.35 -12.56
C GLU A 165 18.14 27.42 -12.15
N SER A 166 18.45 27.15 -10.88
CA SER A 166 19.82 27.21 -10.33
C SER A 166 20.51 25.85 -10.29
N GLY A 167 19.88 24.81 -10.84
CA GLY A 167 20.35 23.41 -10.77
C GLY A 167 19.38 22.52 -10.00
N ASP A 168 19.77 21.26 -9.80
CA ASP A 168 18.93 20.29 -9.10
C ASP A 168 19.07 20.48 -7.57
N VAL A 169 17.94 20.64 -6.87
CA VAL A 169 17.86 20.91 -5.41
C VAL A 169 17.16 19.75 -4.71
N ALA A 170 17.62 19.34 -3.53
CA ALA A 170 16.98 18.28 -2.77
C ALA A 170 15.58 18.70 -2.31
N ILE A 171 14.62 17.77 -2.35
CA ILE A 171 13.22 18.07 -2.04
C ILE A 171 13.01 18.56 -0.60
N GLU A 172 13.82 18.07 0.34
CA GLU A 172 13.80 18.52 1.73
C GLU A 172 14.26 19.97 1.94
N ASP A 173 14.94 20.55 0.96
CA ASP A 173 15.42 21.94 0.98
C ASP A 173 14.47 22.89 0.22
N LEU A 174 13.36 22.38 -0.33
CA LEU A 174 12.36 23.16 -1.08
C LEU A 174 11.14 23.47 -0.23
N GLY A 175 10.60 24.67 -0.38
CA GLY A 175 9.40 25.13 0.29
C GLY A 175 8.55 26.11 -0.54
N PRO A 176 7.38 26.50 -0.03
CA PRO A 176 6.52 27.46 -0.72
C PRO A 176 7.25 28.76 -1.08
N GLY A 177 7.15 29.19 -2.34
CA GLY A 177 7.86 30.33 -2.91
C GLY A 177 9.03 29.97 -3.82
N ASP A 178 9.58 28.76 -3.71
CA ASP A 178 10.67 28.31 -4.58
C ASP A 178 10.20 28.06 -6.02
N ARG A 179 11.11 28.20 -6.99
CA ARG A 179 10.82 28.01 -8.42
C ARG A 179 11.31 26.65 -8.90
N ILE A 180 10.38 25.80 -9.33
CA ILE A 180 10.67 24.48 -9.90
C ILE A 180 10.49 24.55 -11.41
N LEU A 181 11.44 23.99 -12.18
CA LEU A 181 11.30 23.89 -13.63
C LEU A 181 10.23 22.87 -13.99
N THR A 182 9.21 23.31 -14.71
CA THR A 182 8.18 22.46 -15.30
C THR A 182 8.43 22.26 -16.78
N ARG A 183 7.80 21.22 -17.32
CA ARG A 183 8.02 20.80 -18.69
C ARG A 183 7.40 21.72 -19.74
N ASP A 184 6.22 22.26 -19.45
CA ASP A 184 5.43 22.98 -20.46
C ASP A 184 5.37 24.49 -20.20
N ASP A 185 5.45 24.90 -18.92
CA ASP A 185 5.18 26.27 -18.50
C ASP A 185 6.42 26.99 -17.91
N GLY A 186 7.61 26.45 -18.17
CA GLY A 186 8.86 27.00 -17.63
C GLY A 186 8.92 26.90 -16.09
N PRO A 187 9.67 27.79 -15.41
CA PRO A 187 9.75 27.75 -13.96
C PRO A 187 8.45 28.22 -13.31
N GLN A 188 7.87 27.38 -12.45
CA GLN A 188 6.63 27.63 -11.71
C GLN A 188 6.88 27.65 -10.21
N THR A 189 6.06 28.42 -9.49
CA THR A 189 6.20 28.59 -8.03
C THR A 189 5.62 27.39 -7.29
N LEU A 190 6.39 26.85 -6.35
CA LEU A 190 5.90 25.90 -5.35
C LEU A 190 4.94 26.64 -4.41
N VAL A 191 3.67 26.24 -4.38
CA VAL A 191 2.65 26.94 -3.58
C VAL A 191 2.34 26.24 -2.28
N TRP A 192 2.53 24.92 -2.22
CA TRP A 192 2.27 24.14 -1.04
C TRP A 192 3.12 22.87 -1.01
N THR A 193 3.51 22.47 0.21
CA THR A 193 4.20 21.22 0.49
C THR A 193 3.51 20.48 1.63
N GLY A 194 3.38 19.17 1.50
CA GLY A 194 2.91 18.29 2.57
C GLY A 194 3.94 17.20 2.84
N GLN A 195 3.95 16.64 4.04
CA GLN A 195 4.75 15.47 4.32
C GLN A 195 4.10 14.52 5.32
N ARG A 196 4.34 13.22 5.14
CA ARG A 196 3.88 12.16 6.03
C ARG A 196 4.99 11.20 6.36
N ARG A 197 5.18 10.91 7.65
CA ARG A 197 6.11 9.88 8.09
C ARG A 197 5.52 8.50 7.89
N MET A 198 6.28 7.64 7.22
CA MET A 198 6.03 6.21 7.08
C MET A 198 7.00 5.45 7.97
N SER A 199 6.54 5.08 9.17
CA SER A 199 7.34 4.25 10.09
C SER A 199 7.54 2.84 9.53
N GLY A 200 8.55 2.13 10.02
CA GLY A 200 8.76 0.73 9.62
C GLY A 200 7.60 -0.19 9.94
N ALA A 201 6.89 0.05 11.05
CA ALA A 201 5.66 -0.67 11.38
C ALA A 201 4.57 -0.41 10.33
N ARG A 202 4.44 0.84 9.87
CA ARG A 202 3.46 1.20 8.84
C ARG A 202 3.80 0.64 7.47
N LEU A 203 5.07 0.71 7.06
CA LEU A 203 5.55 0.07 5.82
C LEU A 203 5.43 -1.46 5.87
N PHE A 204 5.43 -2.05 7.06
CA PHE A 204 5.18 -3.47 7.25
C PHE A 204 3.70 -3.82 7.15
N ALA A 205 2.82 -3.10 7.87
CA ALA A 205 1.38 -3.32 7.87
C ALA A 205 0.73 -2.96 6.52
N MET A 206 1.29 -1.98 5.80
CA MET A 206 0.78 -1.50 4.51
C MET A 206 1.81 -1.78 3.40
N PRO A 207 2.01 -3.05 3.00
CA PRO A 207 3.01 -3.41 1.99
C PRO A 207 2.75 -2.73 0.64
N GLY A 208 1.47 -2.50 0.30
CA GLY A 208 1.06 -1.74 -0.88
C GLY A 208 1.43 -0.26 -0.85
N GLN A 209 1.90 0.28 0.28
CA GLN A 209 2.42 1.64 0.42
C GLN A 209 3.94 1.69 0.51
N ARG A 210 4.64 0.57 0.29
CA ARG A 210 6.12 0.56 0.28
C ARG A 210 6.65 1.33 -0.93
N PRO A 211 7.68 2.17 -0.77
CA PRO A 211 8.21 2.93 -1.88
C PRO A 211 8.65 2.03 -3.04
N ILE A 212 8.54 2.55 -4.25
CA ILE A 212 9.11 1.95 -5.45
C ILE A 212 10.45 2.62 -5.71
N ARG A 213 11.49 1.81 -5.87
CA ARG A 213 12.82 2.24 -6.27
C ARG A 213 13.00 1.99 -7.76
N MET A 214 13.22 3.07 -8.49
CA MET A 214 13.69 3.08 -9.87
C MET A 214 15.20 3.35 -9.87
N ARG A 215 16.01 2.35 -10.25
CA ARG A 215 17.46 2.50 -10.34
C ARG A 215 17.85 3.48 -11.44
N ALA A 216 19.05 4.07 -11.34
CA ALA A 216 19.61 4.85 -12.44
C ALA A 216 19.55 4.06 -13.77
N GLY A 217 19.02 4.69 -14.81
CA GLY A 217 18.80 4.09 -16.13
C GLY A 217 17.73 2.99 -16.19
N ALA A 218 16.77 2.96 -15.26
CA ALA A 218 15.68 1.98 -15.27
C ALA A 218 14.72 2.12 -16.47
N LEU A 219 14.54 3.33 -17.00
CA LEU A 219 13.56 3.67 -18.05
C LEU A 219 14.24 4.21 -19.32
N GLY A 220 15.50 3.82 -19.56
CA GLY A 220 16.30 4.26 -20.70
C GLY A 220 17.69 4.75 -20.27
N ILE A 221 18.49 5.21 -21.25
CA ILE A 221 19.83 5.76 -20.98
C ILE A 221 19.69 7.00 -20.09
N ASP A 222 20.37 6.99 -18.93
CA ASP A 222 20.39 8.05 -17.92
C ASP A 222 19.00 8.51 -17.42
N ARG A 223 18.01 7.60 -17.40
CA ARG A 223 16.65 7.87 -16.91
C ARG A 223 16.20 6.81 -15.89
N PRO A 224 16.04 7.15 -14.61
CA PRO A 224 16.53 8.36 -13.96
C PRO A 224 18.08 8.46 -13.99
N ASP A 225 18.65 9.64 -13.75
CA ASP A 225 20.12 9.88 -13.70
C ASP A 225 20.75 9.45 -12.37
N ALA A 226 19.93 9.23 -11.35
CA ALA A 226 20.26 8.56 -10.09
C ALA A 226 19.05 7.76 -9.61
N ASP A 227 19.24 6.86 -8.64
CA ASP A 227 18.12 6.14 -8.03
C ASP A 227 17.01 7.11 -7.58
N LEU A 228 15.79 6.90 -8.07
CA LEU A 228 14.60 7.65 -7.67
C LEU A 228 13.70 6.72 -6.84
N VAL A 229 13.30 7.19 -5.67
CA VAL A 229 12.42 6.45 -4.76
C VAL A 229 11.18 7.27 -4.49
N VAL A 230 10.03 6.71 -4.82
CA VAL A 230 8.72 7.38 -4.79
C VAL A 230 7.66 6.45 -4.21
N SER A 231 6.50 6.99 -3.85
CA SER A 231 5.38 6.13 -3.48
C SER A 231 4.88 5.28 -4.67
N PRO A 232 4.19 4.16 -4.41
CA PRO A 232 3.67 3.24 -5.42
C PRO A 232 2.92 3.88 -6.58
N ASP A 233 2.09 4.87 -6.29
CA ASP A 233 1.20 5.39 -7.33
C ASP A 233 1.73 6.70 -7.92
N HIS A 234 2.96 7.08 -7.56
CA HIS A 234 3.63 8.21 -8.18
C HIS A 234 3.78 7.96 -9.67
N ARG A 235 3.24 8.86 -10.50
CA ARG A 235 3.27 8.64 -11.93
C ARG A 235 4.47 9.31 -12.56
N VAL A 236 5.07 8.56 -13.47
CA VAL A 236 6.17 8.99 -14.31
C VAL A 236 5.69 9.10 -15.74
N VAL A 237 6.31 9.98 -16.52
CA VAL A 237 5.99 10.11 -17.93
C VAL A 237 6.59 8.96 -18.71
N VAL A 238 5.74 8.24 -19.43
CA VAL A 238 6.13 7.22 -20.41
C VAL A 238 5.80 7.72 -21.81
N LYS A 239 6.76 7.61 -22.72
CA LYS A 239 6.67 8.04 -24.12
C LYS A 239 6.75 6.83 -25.03
N GLY A 240 6.10 6.87 -26.19
CA GLY A 240 6.27 5.82 -27.19
C GLY A 240 5.24 5.81 -28.31
N ALA A 241 5.50 5.02 -29.35
CA ALA A 241 4.54 4.77 -30.42
C ALA A 241 3.26 4.10 -29.88
N VAL A 242 3.40 3.17 -28.93
CA VAL A 242 2.28 2.48 -28.28
C VAL A 242 1.32 3.47 -27.61
N ALA A 243 1.84 4.54 -26.99
CA ALA A 243 1.00 5.57 -26.37
C ALA A 243 0.14 6.31 -27.42
N ARG A 244 0.75 6.63 -28.58
CA ARG A 244 0.06 7.31 -29.69
C ARG A 244 -0.94 6.40 -30.38
N ASP A 245 -0.59 5.14 -30.59
CA ASP A 245 -1.40 4.19 -31.33
C ASP A 245 -2.66 3.79 -30.54
N LEU A 246 -2.55 3.66 -29.22
CA LEU A 246 -3.66 3.24 -28.36
C LEU A 246 -4.53 4.40 -27.87
N TRP A 247 -3.92 5.55 -27.54
CA TRP A 247 -4.63 6.66 -26.89
C TRP A 247 -4.56 7.98 -27.65
N GLY A 248 -3.86 8.04 -28.80
CA GLY A 248 -3.65 9.29 -29.53
C GLY A 248 -2.70 10.27 -28.83
N GLU A 249 -2.06 9.85 -27.74
CA GLU A 249 -1.23 10.70 -26.89
C GLU A 249 0.26 10.46 -27.16
N ALA A 250 1.05 11.53 -27.25
CA ALA A 250 2.50 11.41 -27.41
C ALA A 250 3.17 10.82 -26.15
N GLU A 251 2.54 11.02 -25.00
CA GLU A 251 3.01 10.63 -23.68
C GLU A 251 1.88 10.47 -22.68
N VAL A 252 2.09 9.61 -21.70
CA VAL A 252 1.10 9.24 -20.68
C VAL A 252 1.76 9.14 -19.31
N LEU A 253 0.96 9.25 -18.25
CA LEU A 253 1.40 9.09 -16.87
C LEU A 253 1.09 7.69 -16.35
N VAL A 254 2.14 6.95 -15.99
CA VAL A 254 2.06 5.56 -15.51
C VAL A 254 2.55 5.50 -14.08
N SER A 255 1.79 4.83 -13.22
CA SER A 255 2.13 4.67 -11.81
C SER A 255 3.42 3.86 -11.63
N ALA A 256 4.24 4.19 -10.64
CA ALA A 256 5.51 3.50 -10.40
C ALA A 256 5.31 2.00 -10.09
N ARG A 257 4.21 1.62 -9.42
CA ARG A 257 3.87 0.23 -9.11
C ARG A 257 3.52 -0.58 -10.35
N ASP A 258 2.92 0.03 -11.35
CA ASP A 258 2.60 -0.65 -12.62
C ASP A 258 3.84 -0.85 -13.51
N LEU A 259 4.95 -0.17 -13.20
CA LEU A 259 6.25 -0.38 -13.83
C LEU A 259 7.09 -1.47 -13.15
N VAL A 260 6.66 -2.00 -12.01
CA VAL A 260 7.38 -3.07 -11.31
C VAL A 260 7.34 -4.34 -12.15
N GLY A 261 8.52 -4.91 -12.44
CA GLY A 261 8.58 -6.14 -13.22
C GLY A 261 9.99 -6.65 -13.54
N ASP A 262 11.03 -5.84 -13.38
CA ASP A 262 12.42 -6.22 -13.65
C ASP A 262 13.34 -6.00 -12.44
N ARG A 263 14.66 -6.01 -12.66
CA ARG A 263 15.67 -5.77 -11.61
C ARG A 263 15.94 -4.28 -11.34
N ARG A 264 15.43 -3.37 -12.17
CA ARG A 264 15.70 -1.92 -12.10
C ARG A 264 14.54 -1.13 -11.51
N VAL A 265 13.29 -1.59 -11.63
CA VAL A 265 12.11 -1.03 -10.95
C VAL A 265 11.55 -2.04 -9.97
N THR A 266 11.71 -1.78 -8.68
CA THR A 266 11.43 -2.76 -7.60
C THR A 266 10.77 -2.11 -6.40
N VAL A 267 9.98 -2.89 -5.65
CA VAL A 267 9.51 -2.48 -4.33
C VAL A 267 10.69 -2.38 -3.36
N ASP A 268 10.83 -1.27 -2.65
CA ASP A 268 11.93 -1.04 -1.71
C ASP A 268 11.64 -1.66 -0.34
N HIS A 269 12.25 -2.82 -0.09
CA HIS A 269 12.22 -3.50 1.20
C HIS A 269 13.37 -3.10 2.14
N SER A 270 14.34 -2.33 1.64
CA SER A 270 15.51 -1.91 2.40
C SER A 270 15.17 -0.80 3.40
N LEU A 271 14.27 0.11 3.03
CA LEU A 271 13.85 1.23 3.86
C LEU A 271 13.15 0.74 5.15
N ARG A 272 13.68 1.20 6.29
CA ARG A 272 13.14 0.93 7.63
C ARG A 272 12.12 1.96 8.05
N GLU A 273 12.15 3.14 7.43
CA GLU A 273 11.17 4.21 7.51
C GLU A 273 11.45 5.17 6.35
N THR A 274 10.48 6.02 6.03
CA THR A 274 10.68 7.12 5.08
C THR A 274 9.75 8.27 5.41
N TRP A 275 10.02 9.43 4.84
CA TRP A 275 9.02 10.48 4.68
C TRP A 275 8.49 10.44 3.26
N TYR A 276 7.20 10.71 3.14
CA TYR A 276 6.54 10.96 1.88
C TYR A 276 6.26 12.44 1.77
N VAL A 277 6.79 13.08 0.74
CA VAL A 277 6.72 14.52 0.54
C VAL A 277 5.90 14.82 -0.70
N HIS A 278 4.94 15.73 -0.57
CA HIS A 278 4.08 16.24 -1.62
C HIS A 278 4.50 17.66 -1.96
N LEU A 279 4.45 18.00 -3.23
CA LEU A 279 4.63 19.35 -3.72
C LEU A 279 3.50 19.67 -4.67
N MET A 280 2.94 20.85 -4.54
CA MET A 280 1.82 21.31 -5.34
C MET A 280 2.18 22.68 -5.91
N LEU A 281 1.89 22.86 -7.20
CA LEU A 281 2.04 24.12 -7.92
C LEU A 281 0.64 24.73 -8.15
N ASP A 282 0.55 25.86 -8.86
CA ASP A 282 -0.76 26.45 -9.20
C ASP A 282 -1.65 25.53 -10.05
N ARG A 283 -1.05 24.60 -10.80
CA ARG A 283 -1.71 23.59 -11.62
C ARG A 283 -0.94 22.27 -11.55
N HIS A 284 -1.59 21.18 -11.95
CA HIS A 284 -0.89 19.91 -12.09
C HIS A 284 0.15 19.99 -13.21
N GLN A 285 1.39 19.61 -12.92
CA GLN A 285 2.52 19.79 -13.82
C GLN A 285 3.36 18.52 -13.95
N VAL A 286 4.20 18.48 -15.00
CA VAL A 286 5.34 17.56 -15.06
C VAL A 286 6.63 18.31 -14.77
N ILE A 287 7.44 17.73 -13.90
CA ILE A 287 8.74 18.24 -13.46
C ILE A 287 9.82 17.16 -13.65
N TRP A 288 11.08 17.51 -13.35
CA TRP A 288 12.18 16.54 -13.35
C TRP A 288 12.61 16.20 -11.93
N ALA A 289 12.58 14.91 -11.60
CA ALA A 289 13.09 14.34 -10.36
C ALA A 289 14.18 13.31 -10.67
N ASN A 290 15.41 13.55 -10.22
CA ASN A 290 16.59 12.75 -10.57
C ASN A 290 16.68 12.50 -12.09
N GLY A 291 16.46 13.57 -12.87
CA GLY A 291 16.48 13.52 -14.34
C GLY A 291 15.27 12.85 -15.00
N LEU A 292 14.35 12.23 -14.25
CA LEU A 292 13.14 11.60 -14.77
C LEU A 292 11.95 12.56 -14.75
N GLU A 293 11.15 12.53 -15.82
CA GLU A 293 9.92 13.30 -15.95
C GLU A 293 8.81 12.66 -15.11
N VAL A 294 8.31 13.39 -14.12
CA VAL A 294 7.32 12.92 -13.12
C VAL A 294 6.28 13.98 -12.85
N GLU A 295 5.17 13.60 -12.25
CA GLU A 295 4.06 14.52 -11.96
C GLU A 295 4.20 15.26 -10.62
N THR A 296 3.41 16.33 -10.43
CA THR A 296 3.25 17.02 -9.14
C THR A 296 2.00 16.51 -8.39
N PHE A 297 1.75 16.97 -7.17
CA PHE A 297 0.54 16.56 -6.43
C PHE A 297 -0.74 17.07 -7.11
N HIS A 298 -1.74 16.20 -7.29
CA HIS A 298 -3.08 16.51 -7.76
C HIS A 298 -4.18 16.04 -6.77
N PRO A 299 -4.79 16.93 -5.98
CA PRO A 299 -5.73 16.57 -4.90
C PRO A 299 -6.91 15.69 -5.35
N GLY A 300 -7.47 15.93 -6.54
CA GLY A 300 -8.55 15.12 -7.13
C GLY A 300 -8.27 13.63 -7.27
N TYR A 301 -7.06 13.24 -7.69
CA TYR A 301 -6.74 11.82 -7.97
C TYR A 301 -6.10 11.09 -6.80
N MET A 302 -5.80 11.80 -5.71
CA MET A 302 -5.00 11.27 -4.60
C MET A 302 -5.77 11.23 -3.28
N GLY A 303 -6.85 12.00 -3.19
CA GLY A 303 -7.70 12.08 -2.00
C GLY A 303 -7.13 12.99 -0.91
N LEU A 304 -7.91 14.01 -0.56
CA LEU A 304 -7.58 14.93 0.55
C LEU A 304 -7.63 14.27 1.92
N ASP A 305 -8.37 13.17 2.06
CA ASP A 305 -8.56 12.46 3.33
C ASP A 305 -7.30 11.73 3.82
N HIS A 306 -6.29 11.60 2.96
CA HIS A 306 -5.01 10.99 3.31
C HIS A 306 -4.03 11.97 3.98
N LEU A 307 -4.28 13.27 3.84
CA LEU A 307 -3.51 14.31 4.50
C LEU A 307 -3.85 14.35 5.99
N ASP A 308 -2.86 14.64 6.84
CA ASP A 308 -3.17 14.92 8.24
C ASP A 308 -4.04 16.20 8.32
N PRO A 309 -4.91 16.33 9.35
CA PRO A 309 -5.80 17.47 9.48
C PRO A 309 -5.11 18.85 9.36
N GLY A 310 -3.89 18.99 9.89
CA GLY A 310 -3.11 20.23 9.79
C GLY A 310 -2.67 20.53 8.35
N GLN A 311 -2.16 19.52 7.64
CA GLN A 311 -1.81 19.63 6.23
C GLN A 311 -3.00 19.91 5.33
N ARG A 312 -4.14 19.22 5.56
CA ARG A 312 -5.38 19.49 4.84
C ARG A 312 -5.85 20.92 5.07
N HIS A 313 -5.83 21.40 6.31
CA HIS A 313 -6.20 22.77 6.61
C HIS A 313 -5.26 23.78 5.91
N SER A 314 -3.95 23.54 5.94
CA SER A 314 -2.97 24.37 5.22
C SER A 314 -3.24 24.37 3.72
N LEU A 315 -3.45 23.22 3.09
CA LEU A 315 -3.78 23.10 1.67
C LEU A 315 -5.04 23.93 1.33
N LEU A 316 -6.12 23.75 2.09
CA LEU A 316 -7.39 24.45 1.87
C LEU A 316 -7.29 25.96 2.15
N SER A 317 -6.32 26.42 2.94
CA SER A 317 -6.06 27.86 3.10
C SER A 317 -5.47 28.50 1.84
N HIS A 318 -4.74 27.73 1.02
CA HIS A 318 -4.23 28.15 -0.28
C HIS A 318 -5.25 27.93 -1.41
N PHE A 319 -6.02 26.85 -1.32
CA PHE A 319 -7.00 26.43 -2.33
C PHE A 319 -8.35 26.09 -1.68
N PRO A 320 -9.15 27.12 -1.32
CA PRO A 320 -10.40 26.92 -0.59
C PRO A 320 -11.42 26.11 -1.39
N ASP A 321 -11.47 26.27 -2.71
CA ASP A 321 -12.42 25.60 -3.61
C ASP A 321 -12.26 24.07 -3.64
N LEU A 322 -11.14 23.52 -3.15
CA LEU A 322 -10.92 22.08 -3.03
C LEU A 322 -11.71 21.44 -1.89
N ALA A 323 -12.23 22.25 -0.96
CA ALA A 323 -13.08 21.74 0.11
C ALA A 323 -14.42 21.21 -0.44
N ASP A 324 -14.92 21.84 -1.51
CA ASP A 324 -16.16 21.47 -2.17
C ASP A 324 -15.94 20.32 -3.16
N ASP A 325 -14.94 20.45 -4.03
CA ASP A 325 -14.55 19.42 -5.00
C ASP A 325 -13.03 19.45 -5.24
N PRO A 326 -12.28 18.39 -4.84
CA PRO A 326 -10.85 18.27 -5.11
C PRO A 326 -10.46 18.34 -6.60
N PHE A 327 -11.39 18.10 -7.53
CA PHE A 327 -11.17 18.25 -8.97
C PHE A 327 -11.23 19.70 -9.45
N ASN A 328 -11.66 20.66 -8.60
CA ASN A 328 -11.57 22.09 -8.89
C ASN A 328 -10.12 22.57 -9.10
N TYR A 329 -9.12 21.77 -8.71
CA TYR A 329 -7.71 22.04 -9.02
C TYR A 329 -7.42 22.08 -10.52
N GLY A 330 -8.23 21.38 -11.33
CA GLY A 330 -8.10 21.34 -12.78
C GLY A 330 -7.86 19.94 -13.31
N ALA A 331 -7.54 19.87 -14.61
CA ALA A 331 -7.25 18.63 -15.30
C ALA A 331 -5.82 18.15 -15.01
N PRO A 332 -5.54 16.84 -15.11
CA PRO A 332 -4.18 16.34 -14.99
C PRO A 332 -3.32 16.80 -16.18
N ALA A 333 -2.03 17.03 -15.94
CA ALA A 333 -1.09 17.53 -16.94
C ALA A 333 -0.95 16.62 -18.17
N ARG A 334 -1.26 15.33 -18.03
CA ARG A 334 -1.31 14.31 -19.10
C ARG A 334 -2.35 13.26 -18.75
N ARG A 335 -2.72 12.43 -19.72
CA ARG A 335 -3.54 11.24 -19.51
C ARG A 335 -2.89 10.31 -18.48
N MET A 336 -3.62 10.02 -17.41
CA MET A 336 -3.25 9.04 -16.40
C MET A 336 -3.77 7.66 -16.81
N LEU A 337 -2.89 6.67 -16.93
CA LEU A 337 -3.31 5.30 -17.22
C LEU A 337 -3.79 4.58 -15.97
N ASP A 338 -4.82 3.76 -16.11
CA ASP A 338 -5.14 2.75 -15.10
C ASP A 338 -4.20 1.53 -15.21
N ARG A 339 -4.34 0.59 -14.27
CA ARG A 339 -3.50 -0.61 -14.20
C ARG A 339 -3.62 -1.50 -15.45
N ALA A 340 -4.82 -1.62 -16.02
CA ALA A 340 -5.03 -2.45 -17.21
C ALA A 340 -4.40 -1.79 -18.44
N GLU A 341 -4.57 -0.48 -18.59
CA GLU A 341 -3.95 0.32 -19.64
C GLU A 341 -2.42 0.29 -19.54
N ALA A 342 -1.87 0.44 -18.33
CA ALA A 342 -0.43 0.34 -18.08
C ALA A 342 0.12 -1.04 -18.47
N ALA A 343 -0.58 -2.13 -18.14
CA ALA A 343 -0.18 -3.48 -18.53
C ALA A 343 -0.13 -3.66 -20.06
N ILE A 344 -1.11 -3.10 -20.79
CA ILE A 344 -1.13 -3.11 -22.25
C ILE A 344 0.05 -2.31 -22.81
N LEU A 345 0.31 -1.11 -22.27
CA LEU A 345 1.45 -0.29 -22.67
C LEU A 345 2.78 -1.04 -22.48
N MET A 346 2.98 -1.66 -21.32
CA MET A 346 4.21 -2.38 -20.99
C MET A 346 4.41 -3.62 -21.88
N HIS A 347 3.34 -4.33 -22.22
CA HIS A 347 3.42 -5.42 -23.19
C HIS A 347 3.82 -4.93 -24.59
N GLY A 348 3.25 -3.80 -25.04
CA GLY A 348 3.60 -3.17 -26.31
C GLY A 348 5.06 -2.69 -26.36
N LEU A 349 5.58 -2.13 -25.26
CA LEU A 349 7.00 -1.72 -25.14
C LEU A 349 7.96 -2.91 -25.17
N GLY A 350 7.58 -4.03 -24.53
CA GLY A 350 8.37 -5.28 -24.56
C GLY A 350 8.47 -5.89 -25.97
N ASN A 351 7.41 -5.80 -26.78
CA ASN A 351 7.38 -6.33 -28.14
C ASN A 351 8.02 -5.41 -29.20
N THR A 352 8.12 -4.11 -28.94
CA THR A 352 8.74 -3.15 -29.88
C THR A 352 10.27 -3.07 -29.75
N GLY A 353 10.87 -3.81 -28.83
CA GLY A 353 12.30 -3.94 -28.69
C GLY A 353 12.94 -2.67 -28.13
N LEU A 354 13.43 -2.76 -26.90
CA LEU A 354 14.67 -2.10 -26.51
C LEU A 354 15.81 -2.73 -27.34
N GLY A 355 15.84 -2.41 -28.62
CA GLY A 355 16.96 -2.68 -29.50
C GLY A 355 18.15 -1.86 -29.02
N HIS A 356 19.20 -2.59 -28.71
CA HIS A 356 20.56 -2.17 -28.32
C HIS A 356 21.09 -0.89 -28.94
#